data_AF-A0A358QR33-F1
#
_entry.id   AF-A0A358QR33-F1
#
_cell.length_a   1.000
_cell.length_b   1.000
_cell.length_c   1.000
_cell.angle_alpha   90.00
_cell.angle_beta   90.00
_cell.angle_gamma   90.00
#
_symmetry.space_group_name_H-M   'P 1'
#
loop_
_entity.id
_entity.type
_entity.pdbx_description
1 polymer ?
#
loop_
_entity_poly.entity_id
_entity_poly.type
_entity_poly.pdbx_seq_one_letter_code
_entity_poly.pdbx_strand_id
1 'polypeptide(L)'
;MSQLELMAAQVALNKAGATGSKAITGTSAVTPADGYYFFALQAMAATVVAAQGNVSGAVNADLTTITSIPVGAVVYGKWNSITLTSGEMIGYYAKG
;
A
#
# COMPACT_ATOMS: atom_id res chain seq x y z
N MET A 1 -25.92 11.72 10.83
CA MET A 1 -24.73 11.04 11.39
C MET A 1 -24.08 11.98 12.36
N SER A 2 -23.95 11.59 13.61
CA SER A 2 -23.37 12.36 14.69
C SER A 2 -21.84 12.36 14.63
N GLN A 3 -21.21 13.33 15.29
CA GLN A 3 -19.76 13.40 15.41
C GLN A 3 -19.17 12.16 16.08
N LEU A 4 -19.90 11.56 17.03
CA LEU A 4 -19.48 10.33 17.72
C LEU A 4 -19.42 9.12 16.77
N GLU A 5 -20.39 9.00 15.86
CA GLU A 5 -20.45 7.91 14.89
C GLU A 5 -19.32 8.01 13.85
N LEU A 6 -18.99 9.23 13.41
CA LEU A 6 -17.84 9.47 12.52
C LEU A 6 -16.50 9.09 13.19
N MET A 7 -16.34 9.45 14.47
CA MET A 7 -15.13 9.10 15.22
C MET A 7 -15.02 7.59 15.46
N ALA A 8 -16.12 6.92 15.79
CA ALA A 8 -16.13 5.46 15.96
C ALA A 8 -15.80 4.72 14.66
N ALA A 9 -16.34 5.17 13.53
CA ALA A 9 -16.02 4.63 12.21
C ALA A 9 -14.54 4.84 11.85
N GLN A 10 -14.00 6.03 12.11
CA GLN A 10 -12.57 6.30 11.91
C GLN A 10 -11.69 5.41 12.80
N VAL A 11 -12.06 5.22 14.08
CA VAL A 11 -11.32 4.35 15.00
C VAL A 11 -11.40 2.88 14.55
N ALA A 12 -12.55 2.43 14.05
CA ALA A 12 -12.71 1.08 13.51
C ALA A 12 -11.87 0.87 12.24
N LEU A 13 -11.84 1.84 11.32
CA LEU A 13 -10.97 1.84 10.13
C LEU A 13 -9.48 1.85 10.51
N ASN A 14 -9.10 2.68 11.50
CA ASN A 14 -7.77 2.70 12.08
C ASN A 14 -7.39 1.33 12.69
N LYS A 15 -8.32 0.68 13.38
CA LYS A 15 -8.13 -0.63 14.03
C LYS A 15 -8.12 -1.78 13.03
N ALA A 16 -8.87 -1.67 11.94
CA ALA A 16 -8.83 -2.58 10.80
C ALA A 16 -7.57 -2.38 9.91
N GLY A 17 -6.76 -1.36 10.22
CA GLY A 17 -5.53 -1.08 9.51
C GLY A 17 -5.75 -0.54 8.10
N ALA A 18 -6.92 0.03 7.79
CA ALA A 18 -7.24 0.63 6.49
C ALA A 18 -7.74 2.06 6.72
N THR A 19 -6.81 3.01 6.90
CA THR A 19 -7.12 4.44 7.14
C THR A 19 -7.26 5.26 5.87
N GLY A 20 -7.06 4.62 4.73
CA GLY A 20 -7.07 5.23 3.42
C GLY A 20 -6.26 4.38 2.45
N SER A 21 -6.14 4.88 1.24
CA SER A 21 -5.33 4.27 0.20
C SER A 21 -4.72 5.33 -0.70
N LYS A 22 -3.73 4.92 -1.48
CA LYS A 22 -3.09 5.77 -2.50
C LYS A 22 -2.97 4.99 -3.80
N ALA A 23 -3.30 5.66 -4.89
CA ALA A 23 -2.92 5.17 -6.21
C ALA A 23 -1.40 5.22 -6.33
N ILE A 24 -0.83 4.09 -6.77
CA ILE A 24 0.57 3.93 -7.10
C ILE A 24 0.59 3.76 -8.62
N THR A 25 0.96 4.84 -9.31
CA THR A 25 0.99 4.91 -10.77
C THR A 25 2.27 5.59 -11.22
N GLY A 26 2.66 5.33 -12.47
CA GLY A 26 3.88 5.89 -13.05
C GLY A 26 5.16 5.28 -12.47
N THR A 27 6.29 5.92 -12.80
CA THR A 27 7.63 5.37 -12.59
C THR A 27 8.45 6.09 -11.51
N SER A 28 7.81 6.99 -10.75
CA SER A 28 8.42 7.65 -9.59
C SER A 28 8.04 6.94 -8.30
N ALA A 29 8.88 7.04 -7.28
CA ALA A 29 8.60 6.45 -5.98
C ALA A 29 7.36 7.08 -5.34
N VAL A 30 6.36 6.26 -5.04
CA VAL A 30 5.17 6.66 -4.32
C VAL A 30 5.34 6.26 -2.86
N THR A 31 5.29 7.25 -1.98
CA THR A 31 5.31 7.07 -0.52
C THR A 31 3.90 7.15 0.06
N PRO A 32 3.63 6.43 1.17
CA PRO A 32 2.41 6.62 1.95
C PRO A 32 2.43 7.99 2.66
N ALA A 33 1.31 8.38 3.24
CA ALA A 33 1.23 9.59 4.06
C ALA A 33 2.12 9.47 5.31
N ASP A 34 2.54 10.60 5.87
CA ASP A 34 3.40 10.64 7.06
C ASP A 34 2.80 9.86 8.24
N GLY A 35 3.62 9.02 8.86
CA GLY A 35 3.20 8.14 9.96
C GLY A 35 2.43 6.88 9.52
N TYR A 36 2.35 6.60 8.22
CA TYR A 36 1.74 5.38 7.68
C TYR A 36 2.74 4.58 6.85
N TYR A 37 2.41 3.32 6.63
CA TYR A 37 3.05 2.43 5.66
C TYR A 37 1.99 1.76 4.78
N PHE A 38 2.39 1.26 3.61
CA PHE A 38 1.53 0.39 2.82
C PHE A 38 1.55 -1.02 3.41
N PHE A 39 0.42 -1.50 3.92
CA PHE A 39 0.31 -2.86 4.47
C PHE A 39 -0.15 -3.89 3.43
N ALA A 40 -0.84 -3.41 2.40
CA ALA A 40 -1.32 -4.21 1.29
C ALA A 40 -1.21 -3.41 -0.01
N LEU A 41 -0.87 -4.10 -1.09
CA LEU A 41 -0.81 -3.57 -2.45
C LEU A 41 -1.76 -4.40 -3.32
N GLN A 42 -2.76 -3.78 -3.91
CA GLN A 42 -3.66 -4.43 -4.86
C GLN A 42 -3.35 -3.96 -6.28
N ALA A 43 -3.07 -4.91 -7.17
CA ALA A 43 -2.84 -4.62 -8.58
C ALA A 43 -4.17 -4.35 -9.30
N MET A 44 -4.30 -3.16 -9.88
CA MET A 44 -5.45 -2.75 -10.72
C MET A 44 -5.22 -3.04 -12.20
N ALA A 45 -3.97 -3.23 -12.59
CA ALA A 45 -3.53 -3.75 -13.87
C ALA A 45 -2.36 -4.72 -13.65
N ALA A 46 -1.98 -5.50 -14.67
CA ALA A 46 -0.74 -6.27 -14.60
C ALA A 46 0.44 -5.32 -14.33
N THR A 47 1.14 -5.54 -13.21
CA THR A 47 2.05 -4.54 -12.65
C THR A 47 3.45 -5.12 -12.45
N VAL A 48 4.46 -4.34 -12.81
CA VAL A 48 5.87 -4.69 -12.60
C VAL A 48 6.47 -3.69 -11.63
N VAL A 49 7.04 -4.15 -10.52
CA VAL A 49 7.64 -3.30 -9.50
C VAL A 49 9.12 -3.09 -9.83
N ALA A 50 9.53 -1.83 -9.99
CA ALA A 50 10.92 -1.46 -10.25
C ALA A 50 11.75 -1.43 -8.97
N ALA A 51 11.16 -0.91 -7.89
CA ALA A 51 11.81 -0.79 -6.60
C ALA A 51 10.79 -0.78 -5.46
N GLN A 52 11.20 -1.25 -4.29
CA GLN A 52 10.44 -1.13 -3.05
C GLN A 52 11.32 -0.59 -1.91
N GLY A 53 10.72 0.22 -1.05
CA GLY A 53 11.29 0.56 0.25
C GLY A 53 10.55 -0.17 1.36
N ASN A 54 11.29 -0.85 2.22
CA ASN A 54 10.74 -1.57 3.37
C ASN A 54 10.77 -0.69 4.62
N VAL A 55 9.75 -0.80 5.47
CA VAL A 55 9.82 -0.26 6.83
C VAL A 55 10.95 -0.97 7.60
N SER A 56 11.69 -0.26 8.44
CA SER A 56 12.80 -0.84 9.22
C SER A 56 12.34 -2.04 10.03
N GLY A 57 13.10 -3.14 9.98
CA GLY A 57 12.79 -4.40 10.67
C GLY A 57 11.65 -5.22 10.07
N ALA A 58 11.01 -4.76 8.97
CA ALA A 58 10.01 -5.55 8.27
C ALA A 58 10.65 -6.65 7.42
N VAL A 59 10.05 -7.84 7.46
CA VAL A 59 10.35 -8.95 6.55
C VAL A 59 9.26 -8.98 5.48
N ASN A 60 9.59 -8.51 4.28
CA ASN A 60 8.69 -8.50 3.12
C ASN A 60 9.23 -9.42 2.03
N ALA A 61 8.33 -9.88 1.15
CA ALA A 61 8.76 -10.42 -0.14
C ALA A 61 9.47 -9.33 -0.95
N ASP A 62 10.48 -9.73 -1.74
CA ASP A 62 11.11 -8.85 -2.71
C ASP A 62 10.31 -8.85 -4.01
N LEU A 63 9.47 -7.83 -4.17
CA LEU A 63 8.58 -7.63 -5.30
C LEU A 63 9.36 -7.34 -6.59
N THR A 64 10.62 -6.91 -6.53
CA THR A 64 11.44 -6.64 -7.73
C THR A 64 11.87 -7.92 -8.45
N THR A 65 11.81 -9.05 -7.75
CA THR A 65 12.10 -10.38 -8.32
C THR A 65 10.89 -11.00 -9.01
N ILE A 66 9.69 -10.42 -8.84
CA ILE A 66 8.45 -10.89 -9.44
C ILE A 66 8.32 -10.25 -10.83
N THR A 67 8.34 -11.07 -11.87
CA THR A 67 8.25 -10.60 -13.27
C THR A 67 7.02 -9.75 -13.55
N SER A 68 5.86 -10.13 -12.98
CA SER A 68 4.62 -9.38 -13.08
C SER A 68 3.64 -9.83 -11.99
N ILE A 69 3.02 -8.88 -11.32
CA ILE A 69 1.92 -9.09 -10.37
C ILE A 69 0.61 -9.00 -11.18
N PRO A 70 -0.19 -10.07 -11.25
CA PRO A 70 -1.40 -10.08 -12.07
C PRO A 70 -2.48 -9.17 -11.50
N VAL A 71 -3.36 -8.67 -12.37
CA VAL A 71 -4.51 -7.84 -11.98
C VAL A 71 -5.39 -8.56 -10.96
N GLY A 72 -5.86 -7.83 -9.95
CA GLY A 72 -6.67 -8.33 -8.85
C GLY A 72 -5.88 -9.02 -7.73
N ALA A 73 -4.59 -9.31 -7.91
CA ALA A 73 -3.78 -9.85 -6.83
C ALA A 73 -3.55 -8.82 -5.73
N VAL A 74 -3.51 -9.30 -4.49
CA VAL A 74 -3.18 -8.51 -3.30
C VAL A 74 -1.92 -9.08 -2.67
N VAL A 75 -0.94 -8.23 -2.42
CA VAL A 75 0.31 -8.59 -1.74
C VAL A 75 0.38 -7.87 -0.42
N TYR A 76 0.68 -8.60 0.66
CA TYR A 76 0.75 -8.07 2.03
C TYR A 76 2.20 -7.94 2.50
N GLY A 77 2.47 -6.89 3.28
CA GLY A 77 3.81 -6.55 3.75
C GLY A 77 3.82 -5.23 4.51
N LYS A 78 4.99 -4.59 4.64
CA LYS A 78 5.14 -3.26 5.24
C LYS A 78 6.12 -2.40 4.44
N TRP A 79 5.61 -1.59 3.52
CA TRP A 79 6.43 -0.78 2.62
C TRP A 79 6.28 0.72 2.91
N ASN A 80 7.40 1.44 2.86
CA ASN A 80 7.44 2.90 2.95
C ASN A 80 7.55 3.59 1.57
N SER A 81 7.79 2.82 0.51
CA SER A 81 7.72 3.31 -0.87
C SER A 81 7.56 2.17 -1.87
N ILE A 82 6.89 2.44 -2.98
CA ILE A 82 6.79 1.55 -4.15
C ILE A 82 7.03 2.37 -5.41
N THR A 83 7.84 1.84 -6.32
CA THR A 83 8.07 2.39 -7.66
C THR A 83 7.72 1.33 -8.69
N LEU A 84 6.93 1.68 -9.71
CA LEU A 84 6.56 0.74 -10.77
C LEU A 84 7.44 0.95 -12.00
N THR A 85 7.65 -0.11 -12.76
CA THR A 85 8.08 -0.01 -14.16
C THR A 85 6.86 0.23 -15.05
N SER A 86 5.76 -0.47 -14.76
CA SER A 86 4.49 -0.40 -15.49
C SER A 86 3.34 -0.92 -14.63
N GLY A 87 2.10 -0.63 -15.06
CA GLY A 87 0.88 -1.04 -14.37
C GLY A 87 0.38 -0.01 -13.37
N GLU A 88 -0.54 -0.44 -12.53
CA GLU A 88 -1.25 0.40 -11.57
C GLU A 88 -1.57 -0.41 -10.32
N MET A 89 -1.36 0.19 -9.15
CA MET A 89 -1.68 -0.40 -7.86
C MET A 89 -2.43 0.57 -6.97
N ILE A 90 -3.18 0.01 -6.02
CA ILE A 90 -3.67 0.72 -4.84
C ILE A 90 -2.88 0.23 -3.64
N GLY A 91 -2.18 1.14 -2.96
CA GLY A 91 -1.53 0.86 -1.69
C GLY A 91 -2.44 1.26 -0.53
N TYR A 92 -2.77 0.31 0.34
CA TYR A 92 -3.61 0.54 1.51
C TYR A 92 -2.76 0.88 2.75
N TYR A 93 -3.21 1.86 3.52
CA TYR A 93 -2.46 2.41 4.64
C TYR A 93 -2.75 1.72 5.97
N ALA A 94 -1.69 1.39 6.70
CA ALA A 94 -1.75 1.10 8.13
C ALA A 94 -0.83 2.07 8.89
N LYS A 95 -1.19 2.39 10.13
CA LYS A 95 -0.41 3.31 10.97
C LYS A 95 0.89 2.65 11.42
N GLY A 96 2.01 3.36 11.25
CA GLY A 96 3.36 2.95 11.63
C GLY A 96 3.63 3.07 13.13
#